data_AF-A0A3C0MEB7-F1
#
_entry.id   AF-A0A3C0MEB7-F1
#
_cell.length_a   1.000
_cell.length_b   1.000
_cell.length_c   1.000
_cell.angle_alpha   90.00
_cell.angle_beta   90.00
_cell.angle_gamma   90.00
#
_symmetry.space_group_name_H-M   'P 1'
#
loop_
_entity.id
_entity.type
_entity.pdbx_description
1 polymer ?
#
loop_
_entity_poly.entity_id
_entity_poly.type
_entity_poly.pdbx_seq_one_letter_code
_entity_poly.pdbx_strand_id
1 'polypeptide(L)' 'MKRLWQSVLAALAVVSTQGSPALAQGTKPNILVVLFDDVGFMDVGAYGSDTRTPNIDALAGRGT' A
#
# COMPACT_ATOMS: atom_id res chain seq x y z
N MET A 1 -52.96 -4.19 2.42
CA MET A 1 -52.09 -5.09 3.19
C MET A 1 -50.97 -5.72 2.35
N LYS A 2 -51.25 -6.34 1.18
CA LYS A 2 -50.23 -6.94 0.30
C LYS A 2 -49.19 -5.95 -0.26
N ARG A 3 -49.62 -4.71 -0.57
CA ARG A 3 -48.75 -3.65 -1.11
C ARG A 3 -47.76 -3.07 -0.08
N LEU A 4 -48.10 -3.14 1.21
CA LEU A 4 -47.24 -2.68 2.30
C LEU A 4 -46.10 -3.68 2.57
N TRP A 5 -46.38 -4.98 2.44
CA TRP A 5 -45.36 -6.04 2.50
C TRP A 5 -44.43 -6.04 1.28
N GLN A 6 -44.94 -5.71 0.10
CA GLN A 6 -44.11 -5.58 -1.11
C GLN A 6 -43.09 -4.43 -0.99
N SER A 7 -43.46 -3.31 -0.35
CA SER A 7 -42.54 -2.20 -0.10
C SER A 7 -41.44 -2.54 0.92
N VAL A 8 -41.75 -3.33 1.95
CA VAL A 8 -40.77 -3.77 2.95
C VAL A 8 -39.78 -4.77 2.34
N LEU A 9 -40.23 -5.71 1.51
CA LEU A 9 -39.36 -6.64 0.78
C LEU A 9 -38.47 -5.93 -0.24
N ALA A 10 -39.01 -4.90 -0.93
CA ALA A 10 -38.22 -4.09 -1.86
C ALA A 10 -37.15 -3.24 -1.12
N ALA A 11 -37.46 -2.73 0.07
CA ALA A 11 -36.50 -1.97 0.88
C ALA A 11 -35.38 -2.84 1.46
N LEU A 12 -35.65 -4.10 1.82
CA LEU A 12 -34.61 -5.05 2.25
C LEU A 12 -33.67 -5.46 1.11
N ALA A 13 -34.18 -5.52 -0.13
CA ALA A 13 -33.37 -5.90 -1.30
C ALA A 13 -32.36 -4.80 -1.70
N VAL A 14 -32.68 -3.53 -1.49
CA VAL A 14 -31.82 -2.39 -1.90
C VAL A 14 -30.63 -2.17 -0.97
N VAL A 15 -30.68 -2.63 0.28
CA VAL A 15 -29.58 -2.48 1.25
C VAL A 15 -28.43 -3.49 1.00
N SER A 16 -28.67 -4.54 0.21
CA SER A 16 -27.75 -5.69 0.12
C SER A 16 -26.69 -5.60 -0.99
N THR A 17 -26.65 -4.51 -1.80
CA THR A 17 -25.77 -4.43 -2.98
C THR A 17 -24.77 -3.27 -2.94
N GLN A 18 -24.35 -2.81 -1.76
CA GLN A 18 -23.11 -2.04 -1.67
C GLN A 18 -21.94 -3.01 -1.72
N GLY A 19 -21.59 -3.44 -2.94
CA GLY A 19 -20.42 -4.26 -3.20
C GLY A 19 -19.19 -3.57 -2.64
N SER A 20 -18.55 -4.20 -1.64
CA SER A 20 -17.23 -3.80 -1.19
C SER A 20 -16.28 -3.80 -2.40
N PRO A 21 -15.63 -2.68 -2.75
CA PRO A 21 -14.68 -2.68 -3.84
C PRO A 21 -13.49 -3.60 -3.48
N ALA A 22 -13.39 -4.67 -4.28
CA ALA A 22 -12.23 -5.48 -4.63
C ALA A 22 -11.18 -5.80 -3.54
N LEU A 23 -11.40 -6.90 -2.80
CA LEU A 23 -10.32 -7.69 -2.18
C LEU A 23 -9.73 -8.74 -3.14
N ALA A 24 -9.76 -8.48 -4.45
CA ALA A 24 -9.34 -9.44 -5.49
C ALA A 24 -8.07 -9.04 -6.23
N GLN A 25 -7.33 -8.04 -5.74
CA GLN A 25 -5.98 -7.79 -6.19
C GLN A 25 -5.06 -8.37 -5.13
N GLY A 26 -4.47 -9.56 -5.38
CA GLY A 26 -3.46 -10.12 -4.48
C GLY A 26 -2.46 -9.02 -4.09
N THR A 27 -2.06 -8.96 -2.82
CA THR A 27 -1.35 -7.82 -2.25
C THR A 27 -0.15 -7.45 -3.10
N LYS A 28 -0.30 -6.46 -3.99
CA LYS A 28 0.78 -5.96 -4.81
C LYS A 28 1.66 -5.11 -3.91
N PRO A 29 2.99 -5.30 -3.92
CA PRO A 29 3.86 -4.44 -3.16
C PRO A 29 3.76 -3.01 -3.70
N ASN A 30 3.80 -2.03 -2.80
CA ASN A 30 4.09 -0.65 -3.19
C ASN A 30 5.59 -0.57 -3.50
N ILE A 31 5.93 0.03 -4.64
CA ILE A 31 7.32 0.18 -5.09
C ILE A 31 7.68 1.67 -4.99
N LEU A 32 8.74 1.98 -4.26
CA LEU A 32 9.34 3.31 -4.19
C LEU A 32 10.76 3.22 -4.76
N VAL A 33 11.04 4.00 -5.80
CA VAL A 33 12.39 4.14 -6.36
C VAL A 33 12.91 5.52 -5.99
N VAL A 34 14.06 5.56 -5.30
CA VAL A 34 14.77 6.79 -5.00
C VAL A 34 16.05 6.78 -5.82
N LEU A 35 16.15 7.69 -6.78
CA LEU A 35 17.34 7.88 -7.60
C LEU A 35 18.15 9.03 -7.00
N PHE A 36 19.43 8.77 -6.76
CA PHE A 36 20.39 9.79 -6.37
C PHE A 36 21.30 10.08 -7.55
N ASP A 37 21.47 11.36 -7.87
CA ASP A 37 22.36 11.83 -8.93
C ASP A 37 23.80 11.93 -8.39
N ASP A 38 24.78 11.57 -9.22
CA ASP A 38 26.22 11.64 -8.93
C ASP A 38 26.69 11.05 -7.57
N VAL A 39 25.93 10.12 -6.98
CA VAL A 39 26.34 9.44 -5.75
C VAL A 39 27.30 8.30 -6.07
N GLY A 40 28.49 8.36 -5.47
CA GLY A 40 29.51 7.32 -5.53
C GLY A 40 29.42 6.32 -4.37
N PHE A 41 30.19 5.23 -4.47
CA PHE A 41 30.26 4.21 -3.42
C PHE A 41 30.71 4.77 -2.07
N MET A 42 31.62 5.74 -2.08
CA MET A 42 32.20 6.32 -0.86
C MET A 42 31.33 7.42 -0.24
N ASP A 43 30.10 7.62 -0.71
CA ASP A 43 29.17 8.61 -0.14
C ASP A 43 28.13 7.99 0.81
N VAL A 44 28.01 6.66 0.85
CA VAL A 44 27.01 5.94 1.67
C VAL A 44 27.70 5.09 2.72
N GLY A 45 27.29 5.27 3.98
CA GLY A 45 27.86 4.59 5.15
C GLY A 45 27.82 3.07 5.06
N ALA A 46 26.72 2.50 4.54
CA ALA A 46 26.59 1.06 4.29
C ALA A 46 27.68 0.45 3.38
N TYR A 47 28.40 1.27 2.61
CA TYR A 47 29.53 0.86 1.76
C TYR A 47 30.91 1.21 2.35
N GLY A 48 30.97 1.61 3.62
CA GLY A 48 32.22 1.94 4.33
C GLY A 48 32.65 3.40 4.23
N SER A 49 31.73 4.30 3.85
CA SER A 49 31.95 5.75 3.92
C SER A 49 31.99 6.26 5.37
N ASP A 50 32.74 7.33 5.62
CA ASP A 50 32.67 8.12 6.86
C ASP A 50 31.42 9.03 6.90
N THR A 51 30.72 9.19 5.77
CA THR A 51 29.48 9.96 5.68
C THR A 51 28.36 9.29 6.45
N ARG A 52 27.75 10.01 7.39
CA ARG A 52 26.65 9.49 8.21
C ARG A 52 25.33 9.47 7.41
N THR A 53 24.88 8.29 6.99
CA THR A 53 23.65 8.08 6.20
C THR A 53 22.62 7.19 6.91
N PRO A 54 22.14 7.57 8.11
CA PRO A 54 21.51 6.63 9.05
C PRO A 54 20.21 6.00 8.53
N ASN A 55 19.46 6.72 7.69
CA ASN A 55 18.23 6.19 7.08
C ASN A 55 18.53 5.20 5.94
N ILE A 56 19.58 5.45 5.15
CA ILE A 56 20.02 4.56 4.07
C ILE A 56 20.66 3.31 4.68
N ASP A 57 21.49 3.49 5.71
CA ASP A 57 22.15 2.39 6.43
C ASP A 57 21.11 1.47 7.08
N ALA A 58 20.09 2.04 7.72
CA ALA A 58 18.99 1.27 8.30
C ALA A 58 18.15 0.56 7.23
N LEU A 59 17.97 1.16 6.04
CA LEU A 59 17.27 0.52 4.94
C LEU A 59 18.07 -0.67 4.37
N ALA A 60 19.38 -0.48 4.17
CA ALA A 60 20.30 -1.51 3.72
C ALA A 60 20.36 -2.69 4.71
N GLY A 61 20.40 -2.42 6.02
CA GLY A 61 20.39 -3.47 7.06
C GLY A 61 19.08 -4.27 7.16
N ARG A 62 18.01 -3.82 6.50
CA ARG A 62 16.69 -4.49 6.49
C ARG A 62 16.37 -5.21 5.18
N GLY A 63 17.26 -5.14 4.19
CA GLY A 63 17.09 -5.69 2.85
C GLY A 63 18.41 -6.22 2.28
N THR A 64 18.43 -6.45 0.97
CA THR A 64 19.61 -6.92 0.21
C THR A 64 19.65 -6.27 -1.15
#